data_AF-A0A2U1QCS8-F1
#
_entry.id   AF-A0A2U1QCS8-F1
#
_cell.length_a   1.000
_cell.length_b   1.000
_cell.length_c   1.000
_cell.angle_alpha   90.00
_cell.angle_beta   90.00
_cell.angle_gamma   90.00
#
_symmetry.space_group_name_H-M   'P 1'
#
loop_
_entity.id
_entity.type
_entity.pdbx_description
1 polymer ?
#
loop_
_entity_poly.entity_id
_entity_poly.type
_entity_poly.pdbx_seq_one_letter_code
_entity_poly.pdbx_strand_id
1 'polypeptide(L)'
;MASRGMMIPELEKMSVEQLKAIKEQTDMEVNLLQDSLTNIRTATTRLDLASTALQDLSIRPEGKKMLVPLTASLYVPGTLDDAQKVLVDVGTGYFIEVVLTRFTALIIT
;
A
#
# COMPACT_ATOMS: atom_id res chain seq x y z
N MET A 1 23.31 -3.47 -15.36
CA MET A 1 23.73 -2.05 -15.38
C MET A 1 24.18 -1.70 -16.79
N ALA A 2 23.26 -1.20 -17.63
CA ALA A 2 23.59 -0.78 -18.98
C ALA A 2 24.22 0.62 -18.94
N SER A 3 25.39 0.75 -19.55
CA SER A 3 26.23 1.93 -19.56
C SER A 3 25.52 3.13 -20.20
N ARG A 4 25.23 4.15 -19.38
CA ARG A 4 24.64 5.44 -19.77
C ARG A 4 25.46 6.19 -20.82
N GLY A 5 26.75 5.84 -20.99
CA GLY A 5 27.65 6.43 -21.98
C GLY A 5 27.62 5.77 -23.37
N MET A 6 26.98 4.60 -23.52
CA MET A 6 26.92 3.88 -24.80
C MET A 6 25.64 4.16 -25.61
N MET A 7 24.55 4.64 -24.97
CA MET A 7 23.29 4.94 -25.68
C MET A 7 23.34 6.24 -26.50
N ILE A 8 24.06 7.26 -26.02
CA ILE A 8 24.09 8.60 -26.64
C ILE A 8 24.73 8.58 -28.05
N PRO A 9 25.87 7.91 -28.28
CA PRO A 9 26.49 7.83 -29.62
C PRO A 9 25.68 7.03 -30.64
N GLU A 10 24.73 6.21 -30.18
CA GLU A 10 23.88 5.37 -31.02
C GLU A 10 22.60 6.12 -31.44
N LEU A 11 22.03 6.92 -30.53
CA LEU A 11 20.88 7.81 -30.78
C LEU A 11 21.15 8.84 -31.89
N GLU A 12 22.36 9.41 -31.96
CA GLU A 12 22.73 10.38 -32.99
C GLU A 12 22.77 9.80 -34.41
N LYS A 13 22.83 8.46 -34.55
CA LYS A 13 22.86 7.75 -35.83
C LYS A 13 21.49 7.24 -36.27
N MET A 14 20.45 7.42 -35.44
CA MET A 14 19.10 6.91 -35.71
C MET A 14 18.31 7.86 -36.60
N SER A 15 17.35 7.32 -37.37
CA SER A 15 16.39 8.14 -38.10
C SER A 15 15.37 8.80 -37.17
N VAL A 16 14.70 9.85 -37.67
CA VAL A 16 13.66 10.56 -36.90
C VAL A 16 12.51 9.62 -36.50
N GLU A 17 12.17 8.67 -37.36
CA GLU A 17 11.13 7.66 -37.11
C GLU A 17 11.53 6.71 -35.98
N GLN A 18 12.79 6.28 -35.94
CA GLN A 18 13.32 5.42 -34.87
C GLN A 18 13.36 6.16 -33.53
N LEU A 19 13.76 7.44 -33.53
CA LEU A 19 13.73 8.29 -32.33
C LEU A 19 12.30 8.52 -31.82
N LYS A 20 11.33 8.69 -32.73
CA LYS A 20 9.91 8.81 -32.37
C LYS A 20 9.39 7.54 -31.70
N ALA A 21 9.74 6.36 -32.23
CA ALA A 21 9.35 5.09 -31.63
C ALA A 21 9.94 4.92 -30.21
N ILE A 22 11.21 5.29 -30.00
CA ILE A 22 11.85 5.25 -28.67
C ILE A 22 11.18 6.23 -27.71
N LYS A 23 10.83 7.44 -28.18
CA LYS A 23 10.10 8.42 -27.37
C LYS A 23 8.76 7.85 -26.92
N GLU A 24 7.97 7.29 -27.84
CA GLU A 24 6.68 6.68 -27.52
C GLU A 24 6.81 5.53 -26.52
N GLN A 25 7.83 4.68 -26.68
CA GLN A 25 8.13 3.62 -25.71
C GLN A 25 8.51 4.19 -24.33
N THR A 26 9.37 5.20 -24.30
CA THR A 26 9.81 5.84 -23.04
C THR A 26 8.63 6.51 -22.34
N ASP A 27 7.74 7.18 -23.07
CA ASP A 27 6.53 7.80 -22.54
C ASP A 27 5.61 6.73 -21.90
N MET A 28 5.46 5.56 -22.54
CA MET A 28 4.71 4.44 -21.97
C MET A 28 5.36 3.89 -20.69
N GLU A 29 6.68 3.70 -20.67
CA GLU A 29 7.40 3.23 -19.48
C GLU A 29 7.29 4.22 -18.31
N VAL A 30 7.38 5.53 -18.58
CA VAL A 30 7.20 6.57 -17.57
C VAL A 30 5.78 6.51 -16.98
N ASN A 31 4.75 6.37 -17.81
CA ASN A 31 3.37 6.27 -17.33
C ASN A 31 3.17 5.03 -16.44
N LEU A 32 3.67 3.87 -16.85
CA LEU A 32 3.62 2.64 -16.04
C LEU A 32 4.31 2.80 -14.68
N LEU A 33 5.45 3.48 -14.64
CA LEU A 33 6.17 3.78 -13.40
C LEU A 33 5.40 4.77 -12.50
N GLN A 34 4.74 5.77 -13.08
CA GLN A 34 3.90 6.72 -12.33
C GLN A 34 2.69 6.03 -11.70
N ASP A 35 2.02 5.15 -12.45
CA ASP A 35 0.90 4.36 -11.94
C ASP A 35 1.34 3.43 -10.79
N SER A 36 2.47 2.74 -10.99
CA SER A 36 3.07 1.88 -9.96
C SER A 36 3.42 2.65 -8.69
N LEU A 37 4.00 3.85 -8.83
CA LEU A 37 4.31 4.72 -7.70
C LEU A 37 3.05 5.16 -6.94
N THR A 38 1.98 5.48 -7.66
CA THR A 38 0.69 5.88 -7.07
C THR A 38 0.06 4.73 -6.29
N ASN A 39 0.10 3.52 -6.84
CA ASN A 39 -0.37 2.31 -6.17
C ASN A 39 0.42 2.04 -4.88
N ILE A 40 1.75 2.12 -4.93
CA ILE A 40 2.61 1.93 -3.76
C ILE A 40 2.29 2.98 -2.68
N ARG A 41 2.20 4.26 -3.05
CA ARG A 41 1.87 5.34 -2.09
C ARG A 41 0.51 5.14 -1.43
N THR A 42 -0.48 4.68 -2.19
CA THR A 42 -1.80 4.35 -1.65
C THR A 42 -1.72 3.20 -0.65
N ALA A 43 -0.95 2.15 -0.95
CA ALA A 43 -0.73 1.03 -0.05
C ALA A 43 0.01 1.47 1.24
N THR A 44 1.07 2.26 1.12
CA THR A 44 1.80 2.83 2.27
C THR A 44 0.87 3.65 3.16
N THR A 45 0.04 4.53 2.58
CA THR A 45 -0.92 5.34 3.35
C THR A 45 -1.90 4.45 4.13
N ARG A 46 -2.38 3.35 3.52
CA ARG A 46 -3.28 2.41 4.20
C ARG A 46 -2.57 1.68 5.35
N LEU A 47 -1.30 1.30 5.17
CA LEU A 47 -0.49 0.66 6.21
C LEU A 47 -0.22 1.62 7.38
N ASP A 48 0.06 2.90 7.11
CA ASP A 48 0.26 3.92 8.14
C ASP A 48 -1.02 4.14 8.97
N LEU A 49 -2.17 4.23 8.30
CA LEU A 49 -3.48 4.33 8.96
C LEU A 49 -3.77 3.09 9.81
N ALA A 50 -3.48 1.88 9.29
CA ALA A 50 -3.63 0.64 10.03
C ALA A 50 -2.71 0.60 11.25
N SER A 51 -1.43 0.97 11.10
CA SER A 51 -0.46 1.05 12.20
C SER A 51 -0.95 1.97 13.31
N THR A 52 -1.43 3.17 12.96
CA THR A 52 -2.00 4.13 13.92
C THR A 52 -3.22 3.56 14.62
N ALA A 53 -4.14 2.92 13.88
CA ALA A 53 -5.33 2.30 14.46
C ALA A 53 -5.00 1.14 15.42
N LEU A 54 -3.96 0.35 15.11
CA LEU A 54 -3.48 -0.73 15.96
C LEU A 54 -2.82 -0.22 17.25
N GLN A 55 -2.07 0.89 17.17
CA GLN A 55 -1.53 1.57 18.35
C GLN A 55 -2.67 2.08 19.24
N ASP A 56 -3.68 2.73 18.65
CA ASP A 56 -4.87 3.19 19.34
C ASP A 56 -5.68 2.06 19.98
N LEU A 57 -5.71 0.87 19.36
CA LEU A 57 -6.35 -0.31 19.90
C LEU A 57 -5.57 -0.89 21.08
N SER A 58 -4.24 -0.91 21.01
CA SER A 58 -3.35 -1.52 22.01
C SER A 58 -3.49 -0.93 23.42
N ILE A 59 -3.89 0.34 23.50
CA ILE A 59 -4.07 1.06 24.76
C ILE A 59 -5.53 1.07 25.24
N ARG A 60 -6.47 0.48 24.48
CA ARG A 60 -7.88 0.44 24.87
C ARG A 60 -8.14 -0.77 25.77
N PRO A 61 -8.83 -0.57 26.91
CA PRO A 61 -9.24 -1.69 27.75
C PRO A 61 -10.30 -2.54 27.05
N GLU A 62 -10.26 -3.84 27.33
CA GLU A 62 -11.36 -4.76 27.04
C GLU A 62 -12.67 -4.25 27.67
N GLY A 63 -13.80 -4.54 27.04
CA GLY A 63 -15.10 -4.07 27.49
C GLY A 63 -15.39 -2.60 27.17
N LYS A 64 -14.50 -1.89 26.46
CA LYS A 64 -14.73 -0.48 26.09
C LYS A 64 -15.87 -0.36 25.07
N LYS A 65 -16.87 0.47 25.39
CA LYS A 65 -17.95 0.82 24.45
C LYS A 65 -17.41 1.64 23.29
N MET A 66 -17.84 1.32 22.08
CA MET A 66 -17.47 2.03 20.86
C MET A 66 -18.59 1.98 19.82
N LEU A 67 -18.49 2.83 18.80
CA LEU A 67 -19.40 2.84 17.66
C LEU A 67 -18.75 2.08 16.51
N VAL A 68 -19.42 1.03 16.03
CA VAL A 68 -18.97 0.23 14.89
C VAL A 68 -19.71 0.69 13.64
N PRO A 69 -19.01 1.07 12.56
CA PRO A 69 -19.67 1.43 11.30
C PRO A 69 -20.27 0.19 10.64
N LEU A 70 -21.57 0.24 10.32
CA LEU A 70 -22.22 -0.73 9.43
C LEU A 70 -22.19 -0.29 7.98
N THR A 71 -22.30 1.03 7.75
CA THR A 71 -22.22 1.68 6.43
C THR A 71 -21.53 3.04 6.59
N ALA A 72 -21.35 3.78 5.49
CA ALA A 72 -20.75 5.11 5.53
C ALA A 72 -21.51 6.12 6.41
N SER A 73 -22.80 5.90 6.69
CA SER A 73 -23.64 6.84 7.45
C SER A 73 -24.32 6.22 8.67
N LEU A 74 -24.08 4.94 8.96
CA LEU A 74 -24.74 4.23 10.06
C LEU A 74 -23.71 3.61 11.00
N TYR A 75 -23.83 3.95 12.28
CA TYR A 75 -23.00 3.43 13.37
C TYR A 75 -23.88 2.78 14.43
N VAL A 76 -23.44 1.63 14.94
CA VAL A 76 -24.13 0.93 16.03
C VAL A 76 -23.24 0.85 17.26
N PRO A 77 -23.81 0.93 18.48
CA PRO A 77 -23.04 0.71 19.69
C PRO A 77 -22.59 -0.75 19.77
N GLY A 78 -21.32 -0.94 20.07
CA GLY A 78 -20.69 -2.23 20.34
C GLY A 78 -19.74 -2.12 21.52
N THR A 79 -19.25 -3.27 21.97
CA THR A 79 -18.28 -3.39 23.06
C THR A 79 -17.07 -4.12 22.52
N LEU A 80 -15.88 -3.58 22.77
CA LEU A 80 -14.62 -4.24 22.42
C LEU A 80 -14.46 -5.50 23.28
N ASP A 81 -14.34 -6.66 22.63
CA ASP A 81 -14.16 -7.95 23.30
C ASP A 81 -12.67 -8.14 23.65
N ASP A 82 -11.88 -8.67 22.73
CA ASP A 82 -10.43 -8.88 22.87
C ASP A 82 -9.64 -7.81 22.08
N ALA A 83 -8.86 -6.98 22.78
CA ALA A 83 -8.04 -5.93 22.17
C ALA A 83 -6.67 -6.44 21.65
N GLN A 84 -6.30 -7.69 21.96
CA GLN A 84 -5.02 -8.31 21.62
C GLN A 84 -5.08 -9.16 20.35
N LYS A 85 -6.27 -9.41 19.80
CA LYS A 85 -6.45 -10.19 18.57
C LYS A 85 -7.01 -9.33 17.46
N VAL A 86 -6.40 -9.44 16.29
CA VAL A 86 -6.83 -8.72 15.09
C VAL A 86 -6.94 -9.67 13.91
N LEU A 87 -7.92 -9.40 13.05
CA LEU A 87 -8.06 -10.08 11.77
C LEU A 87 -7.26 -9.35 10.70
N VAL A 88 -6.44 -10.10 9.97
CA VAL A 88 -5.58 -9.60 8.90
C VAL A 88 -6.03 -10.23 7.58
N ASP A 89 -6.38 -9.37 6.62
CA ASP A 89 -6.61 -9.78 5.23
C ASP A 89 -5.27 -10.08 4.56
N VAL A 90 -5.10 -11.31 4.06
CA VAL A 90 -3.89 -11.75 3.34
C VAL A 90 -4.10 -11.84 1.83
N GLY A 91 -5.28 -11.45 1.35
CA GLY A 91 -5.69 -11.53 -0.04
C GLY A 91 -6.54 -12.76 -0.36
N THR A 92 -7.05 -12.78 -1.60
CA THR A 92 -7.88 -13.86 -2.17
C THR A 92 -9.10 -14.29 -1.33
N GLY A 93 -9.55 -13.43 -0.42
CA GLY A 93 -10.70 -13.68 0.47
C GLY A 93 -10.35 -14.41 1.76
N TYR A 94 -9.07 -14.55 2.10
CA TYR A 94 -8.61 -15.19 3.33
C TYR A 94 -8.26 -14.17 4.41
N PHE A 95 -8.67 -14.48 5.63
CA PHE A 95 -8.38 -13.72 6.83
C PHE A 95 -7.72 -14.62 7.86
N ILE A 96 -6.68 -14.11 8.51
CA ILE A 96 -6.01 -14.80 9.61
C ILE A 96 -6.17 -13.99 10.90
N GLU A 97 -6.41 -14.68 12.01
CA GLU A 97 -6.37 -14.07 13.33
C GLU A 97 -4.92 -14.06 13.83
N VAL A 98 -4.43 -12.88 14.22
CA VAL A 98 -3.06 -12.68 14.68
C VAL A 98 -3.05 -11.90 16.00
N VAL A 99 -2.11 -12.25 16.86
CA VAL A 99 -1.84 -11.49 18.09
C VAL A 99 -1.22 -10.14 17.73
N LEU A 100 -1.78 -9.06 18.30
CA LEU A 100 -1.45 -7.67 18.01
C LEU A 100 0.06 -7.40 18.05
N THR A 101 0.74 -7.84 19.11
CA THR A 101 2.20 -7.67 19.30
C THR A 101 3.03 -8.27 18.17
N ARG A 102 2.58 -9.39 17.59
CA ARG A 102 3.28 -10.03 16.47
C ARG A 102 3.02 -9.30 15.17
N PHE A 103 1.84 -8.71 15.00
CA PHE A 103 1.44 -8.04 13.78
C PHE A 103 1.99 -6.62 13.65
N THR A 104 2.05 -5.84 14.74
CA THR A 104 2.71 -4.52 14.72
C THR A 104 4.19 -4.61 14.37
N ALA A 105 4.89 -5.67 14.79
CA ALA A 105 6.27 -5.92 14.37
C ALA A 105 6.42 -6.17 12.85
N LEU A 106 5.40 -6.73 12.19
CA LEU A 106 5.39 -7.03 10.76
C LEU A 106 5.13 -5.78 9.90
N ILE A 107 4.28 -4.85 10.35
CA ILE A 107 3.94 -3.63 9.58
C ILE A 107 5.03 -2.56 9.70
N ILE A 108 5.74 -2.49 10.84
CA ILE A 108 6.67 -1.38 11.16
C ILE A 108 8.12 -1.66 10.74
N THR A 109 8.49 -2.91 10.45
CA THR A 109 9.84 -3.31 9.97
C THR A 109 9.89 -3.31 8.45
#